data_AF-A0A9Q0MB31-F1
#
_entry.id   AF-A0A9Q0MB31-F1
#
_cell.length_a   1.000
_cell.length_b   1.000
_cell.length_c   1.000
_cell.angle_alpha   90.00
_cell.angle_beta   90.00
_cell.angle_gamma   90.00
#
_symmetry.space_group_name_H-M   'P 1'
#
loop_
_entity.id
_entity.type
_entity.pdbx_description
1 polymer ?
#
loop_
_entity_poly.entity_id
_entity_poly.type
_entity_poly.pdbx_seq_one_letter_code
_entity_poly.pdbx_strand_id
1 'polypeptide(L)'
;MAVIKYENDTKLNSNCKLNSQEEDKNTMDQLRKLSQFFSGMIDTIPAKVYYTKNEDILEDIEVNKRAIFEDSNLSKKAKNKRIKLDPNSQKKVSDIATAFCDKKKNDGKMKELKKKLAKRIKELRVARGANDKPKKLEITSTAEKDNKDVDNDKNLKTSKKVPKIFDKSGGLVFSKFDFASHVDLATEEKIEKSKQKKVSLKGLLVKVKKEDEKIEKLATTNIEAASKAKEKRMWKNALEKAEGNKVRDNTKLIEKSLKQKNKLKVKRAKAWDERKKNVEKRKEMKQERRQKNINERKQQTKNKKMKILKKKGRIA
;
A
#
# COMPACT_ATOMS: atom_id res chain seq x y z
N MET A 1 -87.93 -2.62 45.09
CA MET A 1 -86.99 -3.43 44.27
C MET A 1 -85.58 -3.14 44.74
N ALA A 2 -84.86 -4.15 45.22
CA ALA A 2 -83.56 -3.99 45.86
C ALA A 2 -82.49 -3.53 44.84
N VAL A 3 -81.82 -2.42 45.14
CA VAL A 3 -80.67 -1.91 44.36
C VAL A 3 -79.41 -2.58 44.90
N ILE A 4 -78.87 -3.53 44.14
CA ILE A 4 -77.58 -4.15 44.44
C ILE A 4 -76.48 -3.18 43.98
N LYS A 5 -75.75 -2.61 44.94
CA LYS A 5 -74.52 -1.85 44.68
C LYS A 5 -73.42 -2.85 44.26
N TYR A 6 -72.89 -2.71 43.06
CA TYR A 6 -71.64 -3.33 42.66
C TYR A 6 -70.51 -2.32 42.86
N GLU A 7 -69.64 -2.58 43.84
CA GLU A 7 -68.40 -1.85 44.07
C GLU A 7 -67.27 -2.42 43.20
N ASN A 8 -66.75 -1.56 42.32
CA ASN A 8 -65.34 -1.35 41.95
C ASN A 8 -64.36 -2.54 41.88
N ASP A 9 -64.20 -3.12 40.68
CA ASP A 9 -63.11 -4.05 40.31
C ASP A 9 -62.05 -3.43 39.36
N THR A 10 -61.72 -2.14 39.50
CA THR A 10 -60.75 -1.47 38.61
C THR A 10 -59.28 -1.57 39.05
N LYS A 11 -58.99 -2.12 40.24
CA LYS A 11 -57.62 -2.20 40.80
C LYS A 11 -56.84 -3.48 40.46
N LEU A 12 -57.49 -4.51 39.90
CA LEU A 12 -56.84 -5.80 39.58
C LEU A 12 -56.19 -5.82 38.18
N ASN A 13 -56.61 -4.96 37.25
CA ASN A 13 -56.21 -5.03 35.84
C ASN A 13 -54.89 -4.27 35.51
N SER A 14 -54.48 -3.32 36.35
CA SER A 14 -53.18 -2.63 36.19
C SER A 14 -52.00 -3.48 36.67
N ASN A 15 -52.19 -4.29 37.71
CA ASN A 15 -51.13 -5.12 38.29
C ASN A 15 -50.78 -6.33 37.41
N CYS A 16 -51.78 -6.92 36.74
CA CYS A 16 -51.54 -8.02 35.79
C CYS A 16 -50.75 -7.59 34.55
N LYS A 17 -50.99 -6.38 34.02
CA LYS A 17 -50.20 -5.84 32.89
C LYS A 17 -48.76 -5.50 33.27
N LEU A 18 -48.53 -5.02 34.49
CA LEU A 18 -47.18 -4.75 34.99
C LEU A 18 -46.41 -6.06 35.23
N ASN A 19 -47.04 -7.06 35.86
CA ASN A 19 -46.45 -8.38 36.05
C ASN A 19 -46.13 -9.08 34.73
N SER A 20 -47.04 -9.07 33.73
CA SER A 20 -46.73 -9.66 32.41
C SER A 20 -45.57 -8.94 31.71
N GLN A 21 -45.49 -7.61 31.78
CA GLN A 21 -44.34 -6.88 31.23
C GLN A 21 -43.05 -7.12 32.00
N GLU A 22 -43.12 -7.44 33.29
CA GLU A 22 -41.96 -7.76 34.12
C GLU A 22 -41.47 -9.19 33.89
N GLU A 23 -42.39 -10.15 33.68
CA GLU A 23 -42.06 -11.52 33.24
C GLU A 23 -41.47 -11.53 31.82
N ASP A 24 -42.02 -10.74 30.89
CA ASP A 24 -41.47 -10.56 29.54
C ASP A 24 -40.07 -9.93 29.55
N LYS A 25 -39.82 -8.98 30.47
CA LYS A 25 -38.47 -8.41 30.67
C LYS A 25 -37.51 -9.45 31.24
N ASN A 26 -37.96 -10.23 32.22
CA ASN A 26 -37.14 -11.27 32.85
C ASN A 26 -36.76 -12.38 31.84
N THR A 27 -37.68 -12.80 30.97
CA THR A 27 -37.40 -13.77 29.91
C THR A 27 -36.44 -13.21 28.85
N MET A 28 -36.61 -11.95 28.44
CA MET A 28 -35.68 -11.28 27.52
C MET A 28 -34.29 -11.10 28.12
N ASP A 29 -34.19 -10.84 29.43
CA ASP A 29 -32.91 -10.74 30.13
C ASP A 29 -32.24 -12.12 30.27
N GLN A 30 -33.01 -13.19 30.49
CA GLN A 30 -32.49 -14.56 30.44
C GLN A 30 -31.96 -14.91 29.04
N LEU A 31 -32.69 -14.56 27.97
CA LEU A 31 -32.24 -14.74 26.60
C LEU A 31 -30.96 -13.96 26.31
N ARG A 32 -30.85 -12.72 26.81
CA ARG A 32 -29.64 -11.91 26.67
C ARG A 32 -28.45 -12.52 27.39
N LYS A 33 -28.65 -13.00 28.64
CA LYS A 33 -27.62 -13.72 29.41
C LYS A 33 -27.15 -14.98 28.69
N LEU A 34 -28.09 -15.76 28.15
CA LEU A 34 -27.78 -16.98 27.41
C LEU A 34 -27.00 -16.68 26.12
N SER A 35 -27.40 -15.65 25.37
CA SER A 35 -26.67 -15.20 24.18
C SER A 35 -25.25 -14.74 24.52
N GLN A 36 -25.06 -14.02 25.62
CA GLN A 36 -23.73 -13.62 26.12
C GLN A 36 -22.89 -14.84 26.50
N PHE A 37 -23.48 -15.84 27.16
CA PHE A 37 -22.81 -17.09 27.50
C PHE A 37 -22.31 -17.82 26.26
N PHE A 38 -23.15 -18.02 25.25
CA PHE A 38 -22.75 -18.67 24.00
C PHE A 38 -21.71 -17.86 23.23
N SER A 39 -21.81 -16.52 23.22
CA SER A 39 -20.77 -15.67 22.62
C SER A 39 -19.43 -15.89 23.32
N GLY A 40 -19.43 -15.94 24.65
CA GLY A 40 -18.26 -16.24 25.45
C GLY A 40 -17.66 -17.61 25.14
N MET A 41 -18.49 -18.64 24.99
CA MET A 41 -18.06 -20.00 24.62
C MET A 41 -17.38 -20.02 23.25
N ILE A 42 -17.98 -19.37 22.25
CA ILE A 42 -17.45 -19.31 20.88
C ILE A 42 -16.12 -18.54 20.84
N ASP A 43 -15.99 -17.49 21.65
CA ASP A 43 -14.79 -16.65 21.68
C ASP A 43 -13.57 -17.33 22.33
N THR A 44 -13.77 -18.42 23.09
CA THR A 44 -12.65 -19.20 23.65
C THR A 44 -11.81 -19.89 22.58
N ILE A 45 -12.41 -20.23 21.46
CA ILE A 45 -11.76 -20.98 20.38
C ILE A 45 -11.26 -19.99 19.32
N PRO A 46 -10.00 -20.11 18.86
CA PRO A 46 -9.45 -19.20 17.87
C PRO A 46 -10.28 -19.14 16.57
N ALA A 47 -10.53 -17.92 16.07
CA ALA A 47 -11.28 -17.68 14.82
C ALA A 47 -10.76 -18.48 13.61
N LYS A 48 -9.45 -18.80 13.58
CA LYS A 48 -8.83 -19.61 12.54
C LYS A 48 -9.46 -21.01 12.41
N VAL A 49 -9.95 -21.58 13.51
CA VAL A 49 -10.58 -22.91 13.53
C VAL A 49 -11.97 -22.88 12.93
N TYR A 50 -12.74 -21.81 13.16
CA TYR A 50 -14.10 -21.66 12.61
C TYR A 50 -14.10 -21.31 11.12
N TYR A 51 -13.19 -20.45 10.67
CA TYR A 51 -13.19 -19.92 9.30
C TYR A 51 -12.24 -20.65 8.34
N THR A 52 -11.88 -21.90 8.62
CA THR A 52 -10.95 -22.70 7.79
C THR A 52 -11.34 -22.78 6.30
N LYS A 53 -12.65 -22.81 6.00
CA LYS A 53 -13.19 -22.86 4.63
C LYS A 53 -13.38 -21.47 3.99
N ASN A 54 -13.35 -20.40 4.78
CA ASN A 54 -13.63 -19.04 4.32
C ASN A 54 -12.32 -18.23 4.31
N GLU A 55 -11.51 -18.41 3.27
CA GLU A 55 -10.20 -17.78 3.14
C GLU A 55 -10.28 -16.25 3.18
N ASP A 56 -11.32 -15.66 2.57
CA ASP A 56 -11.55 -14.21 2.56
C ASP A 56 -11.64 -13.62 3.97
N ILE A 57 -12.30 -14.34 4.89
CA ILE A 57 -12.48 -13.90 6.28
C ILE A 57 -11.14 -13.98 7.01
N LEU A 58 -10.34 -15.03 6.75
CA LEU A 58 -9.03 -15.21 7.35
C LEU A 58 -8.02 -14.14 6.88
N GLU A 59 -8.04 -13.78 5.59
CA GLU A 59 -7.23 -12.69 5.06
C GLU A 59 -7.62 -11.34 5.67
N ASP A 60 -8.92 -11.03 5.74
CA ASP A 60 -9.43 -9.82 6.37
C ASP A 60 -8.99 -9.68 7.84
N ILE A 61 -9.00 -10.79 8.58
CA ILE A 61 -8.54 -10.83 9.97
C ILE A 61 -7.05 -10.47 10.05
N GLU A 62 -6.22 -11.07 9.18
CA GLU A 62 -4.77 -10.86 9.17
C GLU A 62 -4.38 -9.45 8.73
N VAL A 63 -5.09 -8.87 7.74
CA VAL A 63 -4.90 -7.48 7.30
C VAL A 63 -5.25 -6.51 8.43
N ASN A 64 -6.40 -6.70 9.08
CA ASN A 64 -6.82 -5.86 10.21
C ASN A 64 -5.83 -5.91 11.38
N LYS A 65 -5.23 -7.07 11.68
CA LYS A 65 -4.20 -7.21 12.72
C LYS A 65 -2.94 -6.39 12.42
N ARG A 66 -2.55 -6.30 11.15
CA ARG A 66 -1.40 -5.53 10.71
C ARG A 66 -1.68 -4.03 10.75
N ALA A 67 -2.86 -3.63 10.30
CA ALA A 67 -3.31 -2.23 10.24
C ALA A 67 -3.23 -1.51 11.60
N ILE A 68 -3.53 -2.18 12.72
CA ILE A 68 -3.49 -1.61 14.09
C ILE A 68 -2.14 -0.96 14.42
N PHE A 69 -1.04 -1.50 13.90
CA PHE A 69 0.32 -1.01 14.18
C PHE A 69 0.99 -0.36 12.96
N GLU A 70 0.28 -0.16 11.85
CA GLU A 70 0.84 0.44 10.63
C GLU A 70 1.38 1.84 10.88
N ASP A 71 0.67 2.67 11.64
CA ASP A 71 1.04 4.06 11.93
C ASP A 71 2.12 4.22 13.01
N SER A 72 2.47 3.13 13.71
CA SER A 72 3.50 3.20 14.76
C SER A 72 4.92 3.33 14.17
N ASN A 73 5.78 4.16 14.76
CA ASN A 73 7.17 4.38 14.33
C ASN A 73 8.14 3.20 14.60
N LEU A 74 7.61 2.00 14.85
CA LEU A 74 8.39 0.81 15.19
C LEU A 74 8.92 0.09 13.95
N SER A 75 10.04 -0.62 14.08
CA SER A 75 10.53 -1.54 13.04
C SER A 75 9.51 -2.64 12.76
N LYS A 76 9.42 -3.12 11.51
CA LYS A 76 8.52 -4.22 11.09
C LYS A 76 8.62 -5.46 11.98
N LYS A 77 9.84 -5.80 12.45
CA LYS A 77 10.07 -6.93 13.35
C LYS A 77 9.43 -6.70 14.73
N ALA A 78 9.47 -5.48 15.24
CA ALA A 78 8.88 -5.12 16.52
C ALA A 78 7.35 -5.08 16.43
N LYS A 79 6.79 -4.56 15.32
CA LYS A 79 5.34 -4.61 15.05
C LYS A 79 4.82 -6.05 15.05
N ASN A 80 5.47 -6.95 14.31
CA ASN A 80 5.06 -8.36 14.25
C ASN A 80 5.16 -9.07 15.60
N LYS A 81 6.18 -8.75 16.42
CA LYS A 81 6.28 -9.27 17.79
C LYS A 81 5.10 -8.81 18.65
N ARG A 82 4.74 -7.53 18.58
CA ARG A 82 3.60 -6.98 19.32
C ARG A 82 2.28 -7.61 18.89
N ILE A 83 2.02 -7.74 17.59
CA ILE A 83 0.81 -8.42 17.07
C ILE A 83 0.72 -9.88 17.55
N LYS A 84 1.84 -10.57 17.71
CA LYS A 84 1.84 -11.96 18.17
C LYS A 84 1.65 -12.09 19.69
N LEU A 85 2.15 -11.12 20.46
CA LEU A 85 2.21 -11.20 21.92
C LEU A 85 1.10 -10.42 22.63
N ASP A 86 0.44 -9.49 21.94
CA ASP A 86 -0.62 -8.66 22.53
C ASP A 86 -1.97 -9.41 22.48
N PRO A 87 -2.55 -9.78 23.63
CA PRO A 87 -3.83 -10.46 23.68
C PRO A 87 -4.96 -9.60 23.11
N ASN A 88 -4.86 -8.27 23.20
CA ASN A 88 -5.89 -7.34 22.70
C ASN A 88 -5.82 -7.15 21.17
N SER A 89 -4.75 -7.63 20.52
CA SER A 89 -4.63 -7.59 19.06
C SER A 89 -5.47 -8.67 18.35
N GLN A 90 -5.89 -9.71 19.08
CA GLN A 90 -6.69 -10.80 18.54
C GLN A 90 -8.17 -10.47 18.70
N LYS A 91 -8.88 -10.28 17.58
CA LYS A 91 -10.34 -10.08 17.59
C LYS A 91 -11.06 -11.36 17.95
N LYS A 92 -12.14 -11.22 18.73
CA LYS A 92 -13.07 -12.29 19.10
C LYS A 92 -13.87 -12.77 17.89
N VAL A 93 -14.36 -14.00 17.94
CA VAL A 93 -15.11 -14.61 16.84
C VAL A 93 -16.46 -13.92 16.66
N SER A 94 -17.11 -13.59 17.78
CA SER A 94 -18.35 -12.81 17.82
C SER A 94 -18.21 -11.45 17.12
N ASP A 95 -17.16 -10.69 17.45
CA ASP A 95 -16.85 -9.38 16.85
C ASP A 95 -16.56 -9.46 15.35
N ILE A 96 -15.91 -10.55 14.90
CA ILE A 96 -15.64 -10.78 13.48
C ILE A 96 -16.96 -11.05 12.74
N ALA A 97 -17.84 -11.85 13.31
CA ALA A 97 -19.14 -12.17 12.73
C ALA A 97 -20.04 -10.93 12.60
N THR A 98 -20.11 -10.09 13.64
CA THR A 98 -20.89 -8.84 13.60
C THR A 98 -20.32 -7.87 12.57
N ALA A 99 -19.00 -7.67 12.55
CA ALA A 99 -18.34 -6.81 11.56
C ALA A 99 -18.60 -7.28 10.12
N PHE A 100 -18.62 -8.59 9.87
CA PHE A 100 -18.93 -9.15 8.55
C PHE A 100 -20.39 -8.90 8.15
N CYS A 101 -21.33 -9.12 9.08
CA CYS A 101 -22.75 -8.81 8.87
C CYS A 101 -22.96 -7.32 8.55
N ASP A 102 -22.28 -6.42 9.26
CA ASP A 102 -22.41 -4.99 9.06
C ASP A 102 -21.76 -4.51 7.76
N LYS A 103 -20.60 -5.07 7.39
CA LYS A 103 -20.00 -4.87 6.06
C LYS A 103 -20.99 -5.24 4.95
N LYS A 104 -21.62 -6.42 5.04
CA LYS A 104 -22.60 -6.89 4.04
C LYS A 104 -23.83 -5.97 3.94
N LYS A 105 -24.35 -5.48 5.07
CA LYS A 105 -25.45 -4.50 5.11
C LYS A 105 -25.05 -3.18 4.45
N ASN A 106 -23.85 -2.67 4.77
CA ASN A 106 -23.34 -1.43 4.21
C ASN A 106 -23.05 -1.54 2.71
N ASP A 107 -22.56 -2.68 2.24
CA ASP A 107 -22.38 -2.95 0.82
C ASP A 107 -23.72 -2.97 0.06
N GLY A 108 -24.77 -3.51 0.67
CA GLY A 108 -26.13 -3.45 0.15
C GLY A 108 -26.61 -2.01 -0.01
N LYS A 109 -26.49 -1.20 1.05
CA LYS A 109 -26.84 0.23 1.05
C LYS A 109 -26.02 1.02 0.01
N MET A 110 -24.72 0.75 -0.09
CA MET A 110 -23.83 1.41 -1.04
C MET A 110 -24.16 1.05 -2.49
N LYS A 111 -24.51 -0.22 -2.76
CA LYS A 111 -25.01 -0.65 -4.08
C LYS A 111 -26.32 0.05 -4.43
N GLU A 112 -27.22 0.21 -3.47
CA GLU A 112 -28.48 0.94 -3.66
C GLU A 112 -28.23 2.43 -3.97
N LEU A 113 -27.36 3.10 -3.21
CA LEU A 113 -26.96 4.48 -3.45
C LEU A 113 -26.31 4.66 -4.84
N LYS A 114 -25.43 3.74 -5.25
CA LYS A 114 -24.83 3.74 -6.59
C LYS A 114 -25.89 3.60 -7.69
N LYS A 115 -26.91 2.76 -7.49
CA LYS A 115 -28.06 2.63 -8.42
C LYS A 115 -28.87 3.92 -8.49
N LYS A 116 -29.18 4.54 -7.35
CA LYS A 116 -29.89 5.84 -7.28
C LYS A 116 -29.09 6.94 -7.98
N LEU A 117 -27.78 7.01 -7.74
CA LEU A 117 -26.88 7.96 -8.40
C LEU A 117 -26.82 7.73 -9.92
N ALA A 118 -26.70 6.48 -10.37
CA ALA A 118 -26.70 6.16 -11.81
C ALA A 118 -28.01 6.54 -12.51
N LYS A 119 -29.16 6.33 -11.85
CA LYS A 119 -30.47 6.82 -12.33
C LYS A 119 -30.47 8.35 -12.43
N ARG A 120 -30.01 9.04 -11.37
CA ARG A 120 -29.95 10.51 -11.34
C ARG A 120 -29.03 11.09 -12.41
N ILE A 121 -27.88 10.45 -12.67
CA ILE A 121 -26.96 10.87 -13.75
C ILE A 121 -27.59 10.68 -15.12
N LYS A 122 -28.36 9.60 -15.34
CA LYS A 122 -29.09 9.38 -16.60
C LYS A 122 -30.18 10.44 -16.80
N GLU A 123 -30.98 10.72 -15.77
CA GLU A 123 -31.99 11.79 -15.81
C GLU A 123 -31.37 13.14 -16.16
N LEU A 124 -30.27 13.51 -15.49
CA LEU A 124 -29.57 14.77 -15.76
C LEU A 124 -28.95 14.81 -17.17
N ARG A 125 -28.57 13.66 -17.75
CA ARG A 125 -28.04 13.59 -19.13
C ARG A 125 -29.14 13.79 -20.17
N VAL A 126 -30.32 13.22 -19.93
CA VAL A 126 -31.52 13.41 -20.77
C VAL A 126 -31.99 14.85 -20.69
N ALA A 127 -32.08 15.43 -19.48
CA ALA A 127 -32.46 16.83 -19.28
C ALA A 127 -31.50 17.84 -19.94
N ARG A 128 -30.24 17.45 -20.17
CA ARG A 128 -29.23 18.26 -20.86
C ARG A 128 -29.20 18.06 -22.39
N GLY A 129 -30.10 17.24 -22.95
CA GLY A 129 -30.20 17.03 -24.40
C GLY A 129 -28.97 16.37 -25.05
N ALA A 130 -28.15 15.63 -24.28
CA ALA A 130 -26.89 15.09 -24.77
C ALA A 130 -27.07 13.72 -25.44
N ASN A 131 -27.24 13.73 -26.77
CA ASN A 131 -27.22 12.55 -27.64
C ASN A 131 -25.78 12.13 -27.99
N ASP A 132 -24.92 11.91 -26.97
CA ASP A 132 -23.55 11.44 -27.19
C ASP A 132 -23.26 10.15 -26.41
N LYS A 133 -22.81 9.13 -27.16
CA LYS A 133 -22.44 7.79 -26.68
C LYS A 133 -21.37 7.86 -25.57
N PRO A 134 -21.38 6.93 -24.60
CA PRO A 134 -20.49 6.99 -23.44
C PRO A 134 -19.04 6.67 -23.83
N LYS A 135 -18.15 7.67 -23.77
CA LYS A 135 -16.71 7.44 -23.62
C LYS A 135 -16.43 6.97 -22.18
N LYS A 136 -15.86 5.77 -22.06
CA LYS A 136 -15.38 5.17 -20.81
C LYS A 136 -14.36 6.11 -20.16
N LEU A 137 -14.74 6.76 -19.07
CA LEU A 137 -13.88 7.57 -18.22
C LEU A 137 -13.65 6.81 -16.91
N GLU A 138 -12.43 6.30 -16.76
CA GLU A 138 -11.93 5.83 -15.47
C GLU A 138 -11.61 7.05 -14.59
N ILE A 139 -12.23 7.09 -13.41
CA ILE A 139 -11.99 8.12 -12.39
C ILE A 139 -11.15 7.46 -11.30
N THR A 140 -9.86 7.80 -11.26
CA THR A 140 -9.08 7.78 -10.02
C THR A 140 -9.24 9.17 -9.38
N SER A 141 -9.75 9.18 -8.15
CA SER A 141 -9.96 10.39 -7.34
C SER A 141 -8.70 10.79 -6.59
N THR A 142 -8.72 12.05 -6.15
CA THR A 142 -7.83 12.78 -5.22
C THR A 142 -6.65 13.53 -5.86
N ALA A 143 -6.93 14.79 -6.19
CA ALA A 143 -5.94 15.86 -6.29
C ALA A 143 -6.62 17.15 -5.86
N GLU A 144 -6.43 17.50 -4.59
CA GLU A 144 -6.59 18.85 -4.08
C GLU A 144 -5.55 19.75 -4.77
N LYS A 145 -5.99 20.96 -5.11
CA LYS A 145 -5.14 22.02 -5.65
C LYS A 145 -4.69 22.88 -4.47
N ASP A 146 -3.41 23.18 -4.44
CA ASP A 146 -2.95 24.55 -4.20
C ASP A 146 -1.76 24.85 -5.12
N ASN A 147 -1.78 26.08 -5.64
CA ASN A 147 -0.93 26.60 -6.71
C ASN A 147 0.16 27.54 -6.15
N LYS A 148 1.11 27.82 -7.07
CA LYS A 148 2.03 28.98 -7.18
C LYS A 148 3.44 28.74 -6.65
N ASP A 149 4.53 29.06 -7.33
CA ASP A 149 4.83 29.56 -8.68
C ASP A 149 6.33 29.21 -8.92
N VAL A 150 6.75 28.75 -10.11
CA VAL A 150 7.56 29.50 -11.11
C VAL A 150 8.82 30.11 -10.45
N ASP A 151 10.03 29.60 -10.69
CA ASP A 151 10.78 30.00 -11.88
C ASP A 151 11.86 29.02 -12.36
N ASN A 152 12.15 29.18 -13.64
CA ASN A 152 13.01 28.38 -14.50
C ASN A 152 14.35 29.11 -14.67
N ASP A 153 15.49 28.48 -14.37
CA ASP A 153 16.71 28.81 -15.11
C ASP A 153 17.84 27.75 -15.02
N LYS A 154 18.31 27.39 -16.21
CA LYS A 154 19.70 27.09 -16.63
C LYS A 154 20.48 25.94 -15.95
N ASN A 155 20.49 24.84 -16.68
CA ASN A 155 21.61 23.94 -17.00
C ASN A 155 23.03 24.53 -16.79
N LEU A 156 23.91 23.84 -16.04
CA LEU A 156 25.27 23.46 -16.49
C LEU A 156 25.97 22.46 -15.55
N LYS A 157 26.88 21.69 -16.15
CA LYS A 157 27.59 20.51 -15.63
C LYS A 157 28.76 20.84 -14.67
N THR A 158 28.99 19.94 -13.72
CA THR A 158 30.27 19.49 -13.13
C THR A 158 31.39 20.49 -12.80
N SER A 159 31.68 20.69 -11.50
CA SER A 159 33.04 20.56 -10.94
C SER A 159 32.99 20.49 -9.40
N LYS A 160 33.87 19.69 -8.80
CA LYS A 160 34.03 19.60 -7.33
C LYS A 160 34.60 20.93 -6.82
N LYS A 161 33.97 21.54 -5.80
CA LYS A 161 34.60 22.61 -4.99
C LYS A 161 34.31 22.40 -3.50
N VAL A 162 35.38 22.57 -2.73
CA VAL A 162 35.53 22.51 -1.27
C VAL A 162 34.59 23.52 -0.60
N PRO A 163 34.02 23.25 0.59
CA PRO A 163 33.13 24.21 1.25
C PRO A 163 33.86 25.51 1.62
N LYS A 164 33.19 26.63 1.34
CA LYS A 164 33.65 27.99 1.58
C LYS A 164 33.37 28.35 3.04
N ILE A 165 34.43 28.59 3.82
CA ILE A 165 34.40 28.78 5.28
C ILE A 165 34.15 30.25 5.69
N PHE A 166 34.08 31.18 4.72
CA PHE A 166 33.91 32.61 4.97
C PHE A 166 32.78 33.22 4.11
N ASP A 167 32.01 34.13 4.72
CA ASP A 167 31.04 34.96 4.02
C ASP A 167 31.73 36.02 3.13
N LYS A 168 30.97 36.67 2.25
CA LYS A 168 31.48 37.72 1.33
C LYS A 168 32.04 38.95 2.05
N SER A 169 31.80 39.09 3.35
CA SER A 169 32.29 40.15 4.23
C SER A 169 33.53 39.75 5.05
N GLY A 170 34.11 38.57 4.83
CA GLY A 170 35.33 38.12 5.52
C GLY A 170 35.13 37.64 6.97
N GLY A 171 33.89 37.63 7.46
CA GLY A 171 33.53 37.02 8.74
C GLY A 171 33.61 35.49 8.67
N LEU A 172 34.28 34.88 9.65
CA LEU A 172 34.31 33.43 9.83
C LEU A 172 32.94 32.96 10.31
N VAL A 173 32.16 32.32 9.42
CA VAL A 173 30.86 31.74 9.82
C VAL A 173 31.06 30.29 10.21
N PHE A 174 30.93 30.05 11.50
CA PHE A 174 30.95 28.72 12.08
C PHE A 174 29.68 27.95 11.65
N SER A 175 29.81 27.14 10.60
CA SER A 175 28.80 26.13 10.26
C SER A 175 28.68 25.15 11.43
N LYS A 176 27.67 25.38 12.28
CA LYS A 176 27.11 24.51 13.33
C LYS A 176 27.95 23.25 13.60
N PHE A 177 28.94 23.38 14.48
CA PHE A 177 29.74 22.26 14.96
C PHE A 177 28.86 21.25 15.70
N ASP A 178 29.00 19.99 15.30
CA ASP A 178 28.57 18.79 16.01
C ASP A 178 29.43 18.63 17.27
N PHE A 179 28.79 18.55 18.44
CA PHE A 179 29.41 18.15 19.71
C PHE A 179 29.72 16.63 19.72
N ALA A 180 30.51 16.16 18.74
CA ALA A 180 31.01 14.79 18.70
C ALA A 180 32.50 14.77 19.07
N SER A 181 32.82 15.22 20.28
CA SER A 181 34.09 14.93 20.96
C SER A 181 33.91 13.95 22.11
N HIS A 182 33.05 12.95 21.94
CA HIS A 182 33.19 11.68 22.64
C HIS A 182 33.68 10.67 21.62
N VAL A 183 34.90 10.17 21.85
CA VAL A 183 35.43 9.00 21.16
C VAL A 183 34.55 7.83 21.58
N ASP A 184 33.46 7.63 20.84
CA ASP A 184 32.58 6.48 21.00
C ASP A 184 33.33 5.24 20.51
N LEU A 185 33.71 4.36 21.43
CA LEU A 185 34.12 2.96 21.20
C LEU A 185 33.11 2.19 20.29
N ALA A 186 31.91 2.73 20.08
CA ALA A 186 30.90 2.21 19.14
C ALA A 186 31.18 2.53 17.66
N THR A 187 32.12 3.42 17.34
CA THR A 187 32.48 3.75 15.95
C THR A 187 33.40 2.70 15.32
N GLU A 188 34.27 2.05 16.10
CA GLU A 188 35.11 0.93 15.64
C GLU A 188 34.27 -0.30 15.28
N GLU A 189 33.26 -0.64 16.09
CA GLU A 189 32.28 -1.69 15.74
C GLU A 189 31.54 -1.42 14.41
N LYS A 190 31.25 -0.14 14.12
CA LYS A 190 30.57 0.25 12.86
C LYS A 190 31.51 0.17 11.67
N ILE A 191 32.80 0.42 11.85
CA ILE A 191 33.81 0.30 10.79
C ILE A 191 34.05 -1.18 10.44
N GLU A 192 34.05 -2.09 11.41
CA GLU A 192 34.15 -3.54 11.14
C GLU A 192 32.91 -4.10 10.41
N LYS A 193 31.70 -3.68 10.81
CA LYS A 193 30.44 -4.01 10.10
C LYS A 193 30.42 -3.46 8.67
N SER A 194 31.16 -2.38 8.38
CA SER A 194 31.27 -1.78 7.04
C SER A 194 32.23 -2.54 6.10
N LYS A 195 33.18 -3.32 6.63
CA LYS A 195 34.10 -4.17 5.86
C LYS A 195 33.44 -5.45 5.35
N GLN A 196 32.34 -5.89 5.97
CA GLN A 196 31.43 -6.91 5.41
C GLN A 196 30.55 -6.33 4.29
N LYS A 197 31.15 -5.68 3.29
CA LYS A 197 30.40 -5.26 2.09
C LYS A 197 29.82 -6.51 1.45
N LYS A 198 28.48 -6.64 1.50
CA LYS A 198 27.73 -7.74 0.88
C LYS A 198 28.21 -7.91 -0.57
N VAL A 199 28.94 -9.00 -0.81
CA VAL A 199 29.51 -9.30 -2.12
C VAL A 199 28.36 -9.31 -3.13
N SER A 200 28.52 -8.59 -4.24
CA SER A 200 27.49 -8.57 -5.28
C SER A 200 27.17 -10.00 -5.74
N LEU A 201 25.92 -10.27 -6.16
CA LEU A 201 25.56 -11.62 -6.63
C LEU A 201 26.45 -12.13 -7.76
N LYS A 202 26.93 -11.22 -8.63
CA LYS A 202 27.90 -11.55 -9.68
C LYS A 202 29.26 -11.92 -9.07
N GLY A 203 29.75 -11.13 -8.12
CA GLY A 203 30.99 -11.42 -7.41
C GLY A 203 30.93 -12.75 -6.66
N LEU A 204 29.78 -13.09 -6.07
CA LEU A 204 29.58 -14.36 -5.39
C LEU A 204 29.61 -15.54 -6.37
N LEU A 205 28.95 -15.41 -7.53
CA LEU A 205 29.03 -16.43 -8.59
C LEU A 205 30.47 -16.67 -9.05
N VAL A 206 31.24 -15.59 -9.25
CA VAL A 206 32.65 -15.67 -9.64
C VAL A 206 33.49 -16.34 -8.56
N LYS A 207 33.25 -16.04 -7.28
CA LYS A 207 33.97 -16.68 -6.17
C LYS A 207 33.71 -18.18 -6.13
N VAL A 208 32.44 -18.59 -6.17
CA VAL A 208 32.07 -20.01 -6.17
C VAL A 208 32.69 -20.75 -7.36
N LYS A 209 32.58 -20.20 -8.58
CA LYS A 209 33.18 -20.81 -9.77
C LYS A 209 34.71 -20.94 -9.66
N LYS A 210 35.39 -19.91 -9.18
CA LYS A 210 36.84 -19.96 -8.96
C LYS A 210 37.25 -20.99 -7.91
N GLU A 211 36.44 -21.21 -6.88
CA GLU A 211 36.70 -22.26 -5.89
C GLU A 211 36.48 -23.65 -6.47
N ASP A 212 35.41 -23.84 -7.25
CA ASP A 212 35.13 -25.10 -7.93
C ASP A 212 36.26 -25.43 -8.94
N GLU A 213 36.67 -24.47 -9.78
CA GLU A 213 37.79 -24.60 -10.72
C GLU A 213 39.11 -24.97 -10.03
N LYS A 214 39.39 -24.40 -8.84
CA LYS A 214 40.59 -24.75 -8.07
C LYS A 214 40.55 -26.20 -7.59
N ILE A 215 39.38 -26.66 -7.13
CA ILE A 215 39.19 -28.04 -6.68
C ILE A 215 39.30 -29.01 -7.85
N GLU A 216 38.75 -28.67 -9.02
CA GLU A 216 38.87 -29.46 -10.26
C GLU A 216 40.32 -29.57 -10.72
N LYS A 217 41.07 -28.45 -10.75
CA LYS A 217 42.51 -28.46 -11.07
C LYS A 217 43.29 -29.33 -10.10
N LEU A 218 43.03 -29.23 -8.80
CA LEU A 218 43.67 -30.11 -7.81
C LEU A 218 43.30 -31.58 -8.03
N ALA A 219 42.06 -31.88 -8.41
CA ALA A 219 41.62 -33.26 -8.66
C ALA A 219 42.36 -33.90 -9.85
N THR A 220 42.72 -33.12 -10.87
CA THR A 220 43.53 -33.61 -12.00
C THR A 220 44.97 -33.93 -11.64
N THR A 221 45.56 -33.22 -10.67
CA THR A 221 46.95 -33.44 -10.24
C THR A 221 47.08 -34.42 -9.08
N ASN A 222 46.19 -34.31 -8.09
CA ASN A 222 46.21 -35.09 -6.86
C ASN A 222 44.79 -35.23 -6.27
N ILE A 223 44.25 -36.43 -6.39
CA ILE A 223 42.87 -36.77 -5.99
C ILE A 223 42.68 -36.62 -4.47
N GLU A 224 43.65 -37.03 -3.66
CA GLU A 224 43.55 -36.96 -2.19
C GLU A 224 43.56 -35.51 -1.68
N ALA A 225 44.43 -34.67 -2.25
CA ALA A 225 44.50 -33.25 -1.91
C ALA A 225 43.17 -32.53 -2.27
N ALA A 226 42.54 -32.92 -3.38
CA ALA A 226 41.24 -32.40 -3.77
C ALA A 226 40.11 -32.84 -2.82
N SER A 227 40.13 -34.09 -2.33
CA SER A 227 39.16 -34.55 -1.31
C SER A 227 39.28 -33.73 -0.02
N LYS A 228 40.51 -33.59 0.50
CA LYS A 228 40.79 -32.79 1.71
C LYS A 228 40.36 -31.33 1.53
N ALA A 229 40.56 -30.74 0.34
CA ALA A 229 40.11 -29.39 0.03
C ALA A 229 38.58 -29.26 0.00
N LYS A 230 37.86 -30.25 -0.55
CA LYS A 230 36.39 -30.31 -0.53
C LYS A 230 35.87 -30.44 0.90
N GLU A 231 36.42 -31.35 1.69
CA GLU A 231 36.06 -31.55 3.09
C GLU A 231 36.28 -30.29 3.91
N LYS A 232 37.44 -29.64 3.78
CA LYS A 232 37.73 -28.37 4.45
C LYS A 232 36.70 -27.29 4.10
N ARG A 233 36.30 -27.19 2.83
CA ARG A 233 35.23 -26.26 2.41
C ARG A 233 33.88 -26.62 3.02
N MET A 234 33.53 -27.91 3.06
CA MET A 234 32.28 -28.37 3.68
C MET A 234 32.23 -28.06 5.17
N TRP A 235 33.30 -28.37 5.91
CA TRP A 235 33.39 -28.08 7.34
C TRP A 235 33.37 -26.59 7.64
N LYS A 236 34.10 -25.78 6.85
CA LYS A 236 34.03 -24.31 6.97
C LYS A 236 32.61 -23.80 6.76
N ASN A 237 31.92 -24.28 5.73
CA ASN A 237 30.54 -23.89 5.44
C ASN A 237 29.56 -24.36 6.52
N ALA A 238 29.79 -25.52 7.14
CA ALA A 238 28.99 -26.02 8.25
C ALA A 238 29.19 -25.16 9.50
N LEU A 239 30.44 -24.78 9.80
CA LEU A 239 30.80 -23.91 10.92
C LEU A 239 30.19 -22.52 10.74
N GLU A 240 30.34 -21.90 9.57
CA GLU A 240 29.72 -20.59 9.28
C GLU A 240 28.19 -20.65 9.42
N LYS A 241 27.54 -21.75 9.01
CA LYS A 241 26.09 -21.92 9.20
C LYS A 241 25.72 -22.08 10.68
N ALA A 242 26.53 -22.80 11.47
CA ALA A 242 26.32 -22.98 12.90
C ALA A 242 26.49 -21.67 13.68
N GLU A 243 27.43 -20.82 13.28
CA GLU A 243 27.57 -19.44 13.77
C GLU A 243 26.36 -18.54 13.41
N GLY A 244 25.52 -18.98 12.47
CA GLY A 244 24.34 -18.24 11.99
C GLY A 244 24.58 -17.42 10.72
N ASN A 245 25.74 -17.55 10.07
CA ASN A 245 26.03 -16.89 8.80
C ASN A 245 25.27 -17.55 7.64
N LYS A 246 24.64 -16.72 6.80
CA LYS A 246 23.86 -17.19 5.64
C LYS A 246 24.76 -17.44 4.43
N VAL A 247 25.36 -18.62 4.40
CA VAL A 247 26.22 -19.09 3.30
C VAL A 247 25.40 -19.28 2.01
N ARG A 248 25.83 -18.67 0.89
CA ARG A 248 25.09 -18.63 -0.39
C ARG A 248 26.01 -19.07 -1.53
N ASP A 249 26.27 -20.37 -1.61
CA ASP A 249 27.28 -20.91 -2.52
C ASP A 249 26.70 -21.67 -3.72
N ASN A 250 25.39 -21.89 -3.76
CA ASN A 250 24.76 -22.65 -4.85
C ASN A 250 24.75 -21.86 -6.17
N THR A 251 25.60 -22.24 -7.13
CA THR A 251 25.75 -21.61 -8.46
C THR A 251 24.41 -21.41 -9.17
N LYS A 252 23.61 -22.48 -9.31
CA LYS A 252 22.29 -22.46 -9.98
C LYS A 252 21.31 -21.45 -9.34
N LEU A 253 21.30 -21.35 -8.01
CA LEU A 253 20.43 -20.40 -7.30
C LEU A 253 20.92 -18.95 -7.42
N ILE A 254 22.24 -18.75 -7.44
CA ILE A 254 22.85 -17.44 -7.66
C ILE A 254 22.51 -16.92 -9.05
N GLU A 255 22.63 -17.77 -10.08
CA GLU A 255 22.27 -17.45 -11.46
C GLU A 255 20.77 -17.17 -11.62
N LYS A 256 19.89 -17.98 -11.03
CA LYS A 256 18.43 -17.72 -11.01
C LYS A 256 18.11 -16.36 -10.41
N SER A 257 18.75 -16.01 -9.28
CA SER A 257 18.57 -14.69 -8.65
C SER A 257 19.05 -13.56 -9.55
N LEU A 258 20.15 -13.76 -10.29
CA LEU A 258 20.66 -12.78 -11.23
C LEU A 258 19.69 -12.56 -12.41
N LYS A 259 19.14 -13.64 -12.96
CA LYS A 259 18.10 -13.59 -14.01
C LYS A 259 16.86 -12.85 -13.54
N GLN A 260 16.38 -13.10 -12.32
CA GLN A 260 15.25 -12.37 -11.74
C GLN A 260 15.53 -10.87 -11.60
N LYS A 261 16.73 -10.49 -11.11
CA LYS A 261 17.15 -9.08 -11.02
C LYS A 261 17.18 -8.41 -12.40
N ASN A 262 17.69 -9.09 -13.41
CA ASN A 262 17.73 -8.57 -14.77
C ASN A 262 16.31 -8.40 -15.35
N LYS A 263 15.42 -9.39 -15.17
CA LYS A 263 14.01 -9.30 -15.57
C LYS A 263 13.31 -8.10 -14.92
N LEU A 264 13.55 -7.87 -13.64
CA LEU A 264 13.01 -6.71 -12.93
C LEU A 264 13.53 -5.38 -13.49
N LYS A 265 14.83 -5.30 -13.83
CA LYS A 265 15.41 -4.11 -14.47
C LYS A 265 14.76 -3.83 -15.83
N VAL A 266 14.57 -4.86 -16.66
CA VAL A 266 13.89 -4.73 -17.96
C VAL A 266 12.45 -4.24 -17.79
N LYS A 267 11.69 -4.81 -16.85
CA LYS A 267 10.33 -4.34 -16.55
C LYS A 267 10.30 -2.86 -16.14
N ARG A 268 11.24 -2.44 -15.29
CA ARG A 268 11.36 -1.04 -14.85
C ARG A 268 11.73 -0.11 -15.99
N ALA A 269 12.64 -0.52 -16.87
CA ALA A 269 13.02 0.25 -18.05
C ALA A 269 11.82 0.48 -18.97
N LYS A 270 11.08 -0.60 -19.32
CA LYS A 270 9.86 -0.51 -20.14
C LYS A 270 8.82 0.44 -19.54
N ALA A 271 8.54 0.30 -18.24
CA ALA A 271 7.60 1.18 -17.54
C ALA A 271 8.05 2.65 -17.56
N TRP A 272 9.36 2.92 -17.51
CA TRP A 272 9.88 4.29 -17.63
C TRP A 272 9.72 4.83 -19.05
N ASP A 273 9.99 4.01 -20.07
CA ASP A 273 9.84 4.40 -21.47
C ASP A 273 8.37 4.67 -21.83
N GLU A 274 7.45 3.86 -21.33
CA GLU A 274 6.00 4.10 -21.47
C GLU A 274 5.58 5.42 -20.81
N ARG A 275 6.12 5.75 -19.64
CA ARG A 275 5.88 7.04 -18.98
C ARG A 275 6.38 8.20 -19.82
N LYS A 276 7.61 8.12 -20.36
CA LYS A 276 8.16 9.15 -21.26
C LYS A 276 7.28 9.36 -22.48
N LYS A 277 6.90 8.27 -23.17
CA LYS A 277 6.00 8.31 -24.34
C LYS A 277 4.64 8.93 -24.00
N ASN A 278 4.08 8.60 -22.84
CA ASN A 278 2.80 9.19 -22.41
C ASN A 278 2.93 10.68 -22.10
N VAL A 279 4.05 11.12 -21.54
CA VAL A 279 4.33 12.54 -21.31
C VAL A 279 4.46 13.28 -22.65
N GLU A 280 5.21 12.72 -23.60
CA GLU A 280 5.36 13.28 -24.95
C GLU A 280 4.01 13.39 -25.67
N LYS A 281 3.23 12.31 -25.71
CA LYS A 281 1.86 12.31 -26.27
C LYS A 281 0.96 13.37 -25.63
N ARG A 282 1.04 13.56 -24.31
CA ARG A 282 0.27 14.60 -23.62
C ARG A 282 0.69 16.01 -24.01
N LYS A 283 1.99 16.24 -24.24
CA LYS A 283 2.49 17.52 -24.74
C LYS A 283 2.02 17.76 -26.18
N GLU A 284 2.16 16.76 -27.04
CA GLU A 284 1.73 16.79 -28.44
C GLU A 284 0.24 17.07 -28.57
N MET A 285 -0.63 16.31 -27.87
CA MET A 285 -2.08 16.54 -27.88
C MET A 285 -2.47 17.97 -27.45
N LYS A 286 -1.76 18.55 -26.48
CA LYS A 286 -1.97 19.95 -26.08
C LYS A 286 -1.55 20.93 -27.16
N GLN A 287 -0.41 20.70 -27.80
CA GLN A 287 0.09 21.52 -28.91
C GLN A 287 -0.84 21.43 -30.13
N GLU A 288 -1.28 20.23 -30.52
CA GLU A 288 -2.26 20.05 -31.59
C GLU A 288 -3.57 20.77 -31.31
N ARG A 289 -4.10 20.66 -30.08
CA ARG A 289 -5.31 21.38 -29.71
C ARG A 289 -5.12 22.89 -29.81
N ARG A 290 -3.96 23.41 -29.40
CA ARG A 290 -3.63 24.83 -29.56
C ARG A 290 -3.58 25.22 -31.05
N GLN A 291 -2.94 24.40 -31.88
CA GLN A 291 -2.82 24.67 -33.32
C GLN A 291 -4.19 24.65 -34.01
N LYS A 292 -5.04 23.67 -33.69
CA LYS A 292 -6.43 23.60 -34.20
C LYS A 292 -7.21 24.85 -33.82
N ASN A 293 -7.21 25.25 -32.56
CA ASN A 293 -7.89 26.46 -32.11
C ASN A 293 -7.34 27.74 -32.79
N ILE A 294 -6.03 27.84 -33.01
CA ILE A 294 -5.42 28.98 -33.74
C ILE A 294 -5.88 28.99 -35.20
N ASN A 295 -5.86 27.83 -35.86
CA ASN A 295 -6.29 27.68 -37.25
C ASN A 295 -7.77 28.01 -37.41
N GLU A 296 -8.63 27.54 -36.50
CA GLU A 296 -10.05 27.87 -36.46
C GLU A 296 -10.26 29.38 -36.30
N ARG A 297 -9.53 30.05 -35.39
CA ARG A 297 -9.58 31.52 -35.26
C ARG A 297 -9.16 32.22 -36.56
N LYS A 298 -8.07 31.78 -37.20
CA LYS A 298 -7.61 32.31 -38.50
C LYS A 298 -8.69 32.14 -39.57
N GLN A 299 -9.29 30.95 -39.68
CA GLN A 299 -10.37 30.69 -40.63
C GLN A 299 -11.61 31.53 -40.33
N GLN A 300 -12.02 31.67 -39.07
CA GLN A 300 -13.14 32.52 -38.69
C GLN A 300 -12.90 33.98 -39.07
N THR A 301 -11.69 34.52 -38.88
CA THR A 301 -11.36 35.89 -39.31
C THR A 301 -11.44 36.04 -40.84
N LYS A 302 -10.92 35.06 -41.60
CA LYS A 302 -11.06 35.02 -43.07
C LYS A 302 -12.53 34.96 -43.49
N ASN A 303 -13.32 34.06 -42.89
CA ASN A 303 -14.73 33.90 -43.18
C ASN A 303 -15.53 35.16 -42.84
N LYS A 304 -15.21 35.87 -41.74
CA LYS A 304 -15.80 37.18 -41.42
C LYS A 304 -15.48 38.21 -42.49
N LYS A 305 -14.23 38.32 -42.95
CA LYS A 305 -13.83 39.22 -44.05
C LYS A 305 -14.58 38.88 -45.35
N MET A 306 -14.66 37.60 -45.72
CA MET A 306 -15.41 37.14 -46.90
C MET A 306 -16.90 37.48 -46.80
N LYS A 307 -17.53 37.29 -45.63
CA LYS A 307 -18.92 37.70 -45.39
C LYS A 307 -19.13 39.21 -45.54
N ILE A 308 -18.20 40.03 -45.06
CA ILE A 308 -18.26 41.49 -45.23
C ILE A 308 -18.14 41.88 -46.71
N LEU A 309 -17.24 41.25 -47.46
CA LEU A 309 -17.06 41.50 -48.90
C LEU A 309 -18.29 41.10 -49.72
N LYS A 310 -18.89 39.94 -49.42
CA LYS A 310 -20.18 39.51 -50.00
C LYS A 310 -21.30 40.49 -49.72
N LYS A 311 -21.45 40.95 -48.46
CA LYS A 311 -22.45 41.97 -48.09
C LYS A 311 -22.26 43.30 -48.82
N LYS A 312 -21.03 43.65 -49.22
CA LYS A 312 -20.71 44.85 -50.01
C LYS A 312 -20.79 44.62 -51.53
N GLY A 313 -21.21 43.44 -52.00
CA GLY A 313 -21.30 43.10 -53.42
C GLY A 313 -19.95 42.98 -54.15
N ARG A 314 -18.82 42.94 -53.42
CA ARG A 314 -17.47 42.85 -54.02
C ARG A 314 -17.06 41.45 -54.43
N ILE A 315 -17.77 40.45 -53.91
CA ILE A 315 -17.56 39.02 -54.16
C ILE A 315 -18.95 38.39 -54.18
N ALA A 316 -19.26 37.56 -55.18
CA ALA A 316 -20.50 36.77 -55.26
C ALA A 316 -20.62 35.78 -54.09
#